data_AF-A0A202B9A1-F1
#
_entry.id   AF-A0A202B9A1-F1
#
_cell.length_a   1.000
_cell.length_b   1.000
_cell.length_c   1.000
_cell.angle_alpha   90.00
_cell.angle_beta   90.00
_cell.angle_gamma   90.00
#
_symmetry.space_group_name_H-M   'P 1'
#
loop_
_entity.id
_entity.type
_entity.pdbx_description
1 polymer ?
#
loop_
_entity_poly.entity_id
_entity_poly.type
_entity_poly.pdbx_seq_one_letter_code
_entity_poly.pdbx_strand_id
1 'polypeptide(L)'
;MAVEESADYLNGLEKLRLGRLDLWAMLDVGVVSLARRLEMPPPRVAWVMDTLDVSFACNRQVDDALIARLDGAIAAMRADGSMARFDLR
;
A
#
# COMPACT_ATOMS: atom_id res chain seq x y z
N MET A 1 14.54 -9.70 -21.57
CA MET A 1 13.59 -10.24 -20.58
C MET A 1 12.38 -9.31 -20.59
N ALA A 2 11.20 -9.80 -20.92
CA ALA A 2 9.99 -8.96 -20.96
C ALA A 2 9.50 -8.72 -19.53
N VAL A 3 9.09 -7.48 -19.22
CA VAL A 3 8.46 -7.15 -17.95
C VAL A 3 7.00 -7.63 -18.02
N GLU A 4 6.59 -8.47 -17.07
CA GLU A 4 5.19 -8.86 -16.90
C GLU A 4 4.54 -7.88 -15.91
N GLU A 5 3.58 -7.09 -16.39
CA GLU A 5 2.77 -6.22 -15.54
C GLU A 5 1.53 -6.97 -15.04
N SER A 6 1.26 -6.90 -13.73
CA SER A 6 0.05 -7.43 -13.10
C SER A 6 -0.51 -6.36 -12.18
N ALA A 7 -1.77 -5.98 -12.39
CA ALA A 7 -2.48 -5.08 -11.48
C ALA A 7 -2.88 -5.78 -10.16
N ASP A 8 -2.82 -7.11 -10.11
CA ASP A 8 -3.19 -7.88 -8.93
C ASP A 8 -1.99 -8.14 -8.02
N TYR A 9 -2.04 -7.54 -6.83
CA TYR A 9 -1.03 -7.68 -5.79
C TYR A 9 -1.01 -9.09 -5.20
N LEU A 10 -2.15 -9.78 -5.17
CA LEU A 10 -2.24 -11.13 -4.62
C LEU A 10 -1.48 -12.13 -5.51
N ASN A 11 -1.74 -12.08 -6.82
CA ASN A 11 -1.05 -12.92 -7.80
C ASN A 11 0.47 -12.66 -7.83
N GLY A 12 0.91 -11.39 -7.74
CA GLY A 12 2.33 -11.07 -7.64
C GLY A 12 3.01 -11.68 -6.41
N LEU A 13 2.35 -11.57 -5.25
CA LEU A 13 2.84 -12.13 -4.00
C LEU A 13 2.85 -13.67 -4.01
N GLU A 14 1.84 -14.29 -4.63
CA GLU A 14 1.77 -15.75 -4.80
C GLU A 14 2.88 -16.27 -5.72
N LYS A 15 3.17 -15.59 -6.83
CA LYS A 15 4.30 -15.94 -7.72
C LYS A 15 5.64 -15.84 -6.99
N LEU A 16 5.84 -14.81 -6.16
CA LEU A 16 7.04 -14.67 -5.33
C LEU A 16 7.15 -15.81 -4.31
N ARG A 17 6.04 -16.16 -3.63
CA ARG A 17 5.97 -17.29 -2.69
C ARG A 17 6.32 -18.63 -3.35
N LEU A 18 5.85 -18.84 -4.58
CA LEU A 18 6.09 -20.06 -5.36
C LEU A 18 7.48 -20.10 -6.04
N GLY A 19 8.31 -19.07 -5.87
CA GLY A 19 9.62 -18.98 -6.54
C GLY A 19 9.53 -18.81 -8.05
N ARG A 20 8.38 -18.33 -8.56
CA ARG A 20 8.18 -18.01 -9.99
C ARG A 20 8.71 -16.62 -10.36
N LEU A 21 9.03 -15.81 -9.35
CA LEU A 21 9.71 -14.52 -9.45
C LEU A 21 10.78 -14.46 -8.38
N ASP A 22 11.94 -13.90 -8.70
CA ASP A 22 13.01 -13.64 -7.72
C ASP A 22 12.83 -12.29 -7.02
N LEU A 23 12.25 -11.32 -7.74
CA LEU A 23 12.00 -9.95 -7.29
C LEU A 23 10.62 -9.49 -7.78
N TRP A 24 9.94 -8.70 -6.94
CA TRP A 24 8.66 -8.09 -7.28
C TRP A 24 8.64 -6.63 -6.83
N ALA A 25 8.46 -5.72 -7.78
CA ALA A 25 8.37 -4.28 -7.54
C ALA A 25 6.91 -3.86 -7.39
N MET A 26 6.61 -3.14 -6.31
CA MET A 26 5.26 -2.68 -5.98
C MET A 26 5.30 -1.49 -5.00
N LEU A 27 4.16 -0.82 -4.83
CA LEU A 27 3.95 0.03 -3.65
C LEU A 27 3.75 -0.88 -2.43
N ASP A 28 4.48 -0.64 -1.34
CA ASP A 28 4.48 -1.53 -0.17
C ASP A 28 3.23 -1.41 0.73
N VAL A 29 2.27 -0.57 0.32
CA VAL A 29 1.00 -0.36 1.00
C VAL A 29 0.20 -1.67 1.05
N GLY A 30 -0.10 -2.15 2.25
CA GLY A 30 -0.93 -3.34 2.46
C GLY A 30 -0.23 -4.68 2.22
N VAL A 31 1.07 -4.71 1.91
CA VAL A 31 1.84 -5.95 1.72
C VAL A 31 1.76 -6.86 2.93
N VAL A 32 1.88 -6.31 4.14
CA VAL A 32 1.79 -7.08 5.39
C VAL A 32 0.42 -7.76 5.53
N SER A 33 -0.66 -7.03 5.20
CA SER A 33 -2.02 -7.58 5.24
C SER A 33 -2.21 -8.68 4.19
N LEU A 34 -1.66 -8.53 2.99
CA LEU A 34 -1.71 -9.56 1.94
C LEU A 34 -0.89 -10.79 2.30
N ALA A 35 0.31 -10.62 2.86
CA ALA A 35 1.15 -11.72 3.31
C ALA A 35 0.45 -12.54 4.41
N ARG A 36 -0.21 -11.87 5.37
CA ARG A 36 -1.05 -12.54 6.40
C ARG A 36 -2.17 -13.36 5.77
N ARG A 37 -2.86 -12.84 4.75
CA ARG A 37 -3.93 -13.57 4.03
C ARG A 37 -3.44 -14.82 3.30
N LEU A 38 -2.18 -14.82 2.86
CA LEU A 38 -1.54 -15.97 2.21
C LEU A 38 -0.83 -16.91 3.19
N GLU A 39 -0.94 -16.66 4.50
CA GLU A 39 -0.25 -17.41 5.56
C GLU A 39 1.26 -17.51 5.32
N MET A 40 1.86 -16.41 4.83
CA MET A 40 3.29 -16.34 4.55
C MET A 40 3.95 -15.21 5.34
N PRO A 41 5.26 -15.33 5.64
CA PRO A 41 6.01 -14.20 6.18
C PRO A 41 6.01 -13.03 5.18
N PRO A 42 6.02 -11.77 5.66
CA PRO A 42 6.22 -10.62 4.78
C PRO A 42 7.50 -10.78 3.95
N PRO A 43 7.47 -10.47 2.64
CA PRO A 43 8.68 -10.50 1.81
C PRO A 43 9.76 -9.57 2.36
N ARG A 44 11.02 -9.98 2.21
CA ARG A 44 12.16 -9.11 2.52
C ARG A 44 12.26 -7.99 1.49
N VAL A 45 12.33 -6.75 1.95
CA VAL A 45 12.60 -5.58 1.08
C VAL A 45 14.05 -5.67 0.59
N ALA A 46 14.24 -5.78 -0.72
CA ALA A 46 15.56 -5.82 -1.35
C ALA A 46 16.07 -4.42 -1.73
N TRP A 47 15.17 -3.53 -2.14
CA TRP A 47 15.48 -2.17 -2.60
C TRP A 47 14.25 -1.26 -2.43
N VAL A 48 14.47 0.01 -2.08
CA VAL A 48 13.45 1.06 -2.12
C VAL A 48 13.84 2.04 -3.21
N MET A 49 13.03 2.14 -4.26
CA MET A 49 13.32 3.03 -5.39
C MET A 49 13.00 4.49 -5.06
N ASP A 50 11.85 4.70 -4.42
CA ASP A 50 11.36 6.02 -4.03
C ASP A 50 10.31 5.89 -2.90
N THR A 51 9.93 7.00 -2.31
CA THR A 51 8.87 7.12 -1.29
C THR A 51 7.81 8.11 -1.74
N LEU A 52 6.54 7.77 -1.55
CA LEU A 52 5.41 8.58 -2.01
C LEU A 52 4.40 8.75 -0.89
N ASP A 53 3.78 9.93 -0.80
CA ASP A 53 2.67 10.16 0.12
C ASP A 53 1.40 9.50 -0.39
N VAL A 54 0.83 8.60 0.42
CA VAL A 54 -0.45 7.96 0.12
C VAL A 54 -1.59 8.92 0.50
N SER A 55 -2.42 9.25 -0.48
CA SER A 55 -3.53 10.20 -0.34
C SER A 55 -4.86 9.57 -0.73
N PHE A 56 -5.96 10.10 -0.20
CA PHE A 56 -7.29 9.75 -0.69
C PHE A 56 -7.54 10.41 -2.05
N ALA A 57 -7.77 9.58 -3.06
CA ALA A 57 -8.25 10.06 -4.35
C ALA A 57 -9.74 10.42 -4.24
N CYS A 58 -10.04 11.71 -4.41
CA CYS A 58 -11.42 12.20 -4.44
C CYS A 58 -11.90 12.34 -5.90
N ASN A 59 -13.21 12.16 -6.13
CA ASN A 59 -13.80 12.48 -7.43
C ASN A 59 -13.64 13.99 -7.68
N ARG A 60 -13.40 14.38 -8.94
CA ARG A 60 -13.21 15.79 -9.34
C ARG A 60 -14.41 16.70 -9.06
N GLN A 61 -15.58 16.14 -8.80
CA GLN A 61 -16.81 16.86 -8.46
C GLN A 61 -17.01 17.02 -6.94
N VAL A 62 -16.12 16.45 -6.12
CA VAL A 62 -16.17 16.63 -4.67
C VAL A 62 -15.87 18.10 -4.34
N ASP A 63 -16.69 18.67 -3.47
CA ASP A 63 -16.53 20.04 -3.00
C ASP A 63 -15.27 20.22 -2.13
N ASP A 64 -14.60 21.37 -2.29
CA ASP A 64 -13.36 21.67 -1.60
C ASP A 64 -13.54 21.69 -0.07
N ALA A 65 -14.70 22.12 0.43
CA ALA A 65 -14.97 22.10 1.87
C ALA A 65 -15.08 20.68 2.41
N LEU A 66 -15.53 19.72 1.59
CA LEU A 66 -15.53 18.31 1.97
C LEU A 66 -14.11 17.74 1.98
N ILE A 67 -13.27 18.10 1.01
CA ILE A 67 -11.84 17.71 1.00
C ILE A 67 -11.13 18.26 2.24
N ALA A 68 -11.29 19.54 2.55
CA ALA A 68 -10.68 20.15 3.73
C ALA A 68 -11.13 19.50 5.05
N ARG A 69 -12.38 19.05 5.14
CA ARG A 69 -12.89 18.30 6.30
C ARG A 69 -12.25 16.91 6.41
N LEU A 70 -12.03 16.23 5.30
CA LEU A 70 -11.32 14.94 5.27
C LEU A 70 -9.87 15.12 5.72
N ASP A 71 -9.18 16.13 5.20
CA ASP A 71 -7.80 16.44 5.59
C ASP A 71 -7.70 16.76 7.09
N GLY A 72 -8.64 17.55 7.62
CA GLY A 72 -8.73 17.84 9.05
C GLY A 72 -8.94 16.60 9.91
N ALA A 73 -9.79 15.66 9.46
CA ALA A 73 -10.00 14.39 10.16
C ALA A 73 -8.74 13.51 10.14
N ILE A 74 -8.05 13.43 9.00
CA ILE A 74 -6.79 12.68 8.85
C ILE A 74 -5.71 13.28 9.75
N ALA A 75 -5.59 14.61 9.80
CA ALA A 75 -4.65 15.31 10.66
C ALA A 75 -4.94 15.05 12.15
N ALA A 76 -6.22 15.10 12.55
CA ALA A 76 -6.63 14.77 13.91
C ALA A 76 -6.26 13.32 14.29
N MET A 77 -6.50 12.36 13.39
CA MET A 77 -6.15 10.96 13.59
C MET A 77 -4.63 10.70 13.67
N ARG A 78 -3.83 11.53 13.00
CA ARG A 78 -2.37 11.49 13.15
C ARG A 78 -1.95 12.05 14.50
N ALA A 79 -2.54 13.16 14.92
CA ALA A 79 -2.21 13.83 16.18
C ALA A 79 -2.62 13.01 17.42
N ASP A 80 -3.74 12.29 17.36
CA ASP A 80 -4.23 11.46 18.47
C ASP A 80 -3.67 10.02 18.46
N GLY A 81 -2.86 9.67 17.46
CA GLY A 81 -2.23 8.36 17.30
C GLY A 81 -3.17 7.25 16.82
N SER A 82 -4.45 7.54 16.54
CA SER A 82 -5.40 6.54 16.06
C SER A 82 -5.05 5.97 14.68
N MET A 83 -4.18 6.62 13.92
CA MET A 83 -3.61 6.08 12.68
C MET A 83 -2.77 4.81 12.88
N ALA A 84 -2.15 4.62 14.05
CA ALA A 84 -1.25 3.48 14.30
C ALA A 84 -1.93 2.11 14.15
N ARG A 85 -3.27 2.04 14.26
CA ARG A 85 -4.03 0.78 14.11
C ARG A 85 -4.02 0.21 12.69
N PHE A 86 -3.65 1.01 11.70
CA PHE A 86 -3.77 0.63 10.29
C PHE A 86 -2.47 0.09 9.67
N ASP A 87 -1.38 -0.01 10.44
CA ASP A 87 -0.08 -0.51 9.96
C ASP A 87 0.38 0.21 8.68
N LEU A 88 0.16 1.53 8.65
CA LEU A 88 0.61 2.44 7.61
C LEU A 88 1.97 3.00 8.04
N ARG A 89 3.00 2.84 7.20
CA ARG A 89 4.32 3.43 7.40
C ARG A 89 4.34 4.92 7.07
#